data_AF-A0A3S3UN54-F1
#
_entry.id   AF-A0A3S3UN54-F1
#
_cell.length_a   1.000
_cell.length_b   1.000
_cell.length_c   1.000
_cell.angle_alpha   90.00
_cell.angle_beta   90.00
_cell.angle_gamma   90.00
#
_symmetry.space_group_name_H-M   'P 1'
#
loop_
_entity.id
_entity.type
_entity.pdbx_description
1 polymer ?
#
loop_
_entity_poly.entity_id
_entity_poly.type
_entity_poly.pdbx_seq_one_letter_code
_entity_poly.pdbx_strand_id
1 'polypeptide(L)'
;MIVLRFFQWLFFLLAFVFLGLGIWLWLAGEDITKAAGALWYSLDVSSLNLAQVVIQRHLHLPAFWDNAIVPYLLQRAAWESILWLFIGLMLMGGLLSVIGRRPKRRHTFRSE
;
A
#
# COMPACT_ATOMS: atom_id res chain seq x y z
N MET A 1 -4.09 -17.94 14.41
CA MET A 1 -2.94 -17.07 14.05
C MET A 1 -2.45 -17.25 12.60
N ILE A 2 -3.04 -18.15 11.80
CA ILE A 2 -2.66 -18.33 10.39
C ILE A 2 -3.25 -17.23 9.49
N VAL A 3 -4.51 -16.83 9.71
CA VAL A 3 -5.18 -15.77 8.94
C VAL A 3 -4.44 -14.43 9.02
N LEU A 4 -4.04 -13.99 10.22
CA LEU A 4 -3.25 -12.77 10.42
C LEU A 4 -1.89 -12.83 9.71
N ARG A 5 -1.23 -14.00 9.72
CA ARG A 5 0.04 -14.21 9.00
C ARG A 5 -0.16 -14.17 7.50
N PHE A 6 -1.27 -14.69 6.98
CA PHE A 6 -1.62 -14.62 5.57
C PHE A 6 -1.83 -13.16 5.13
N PHE A 7 -2.63 -12.38 5.88
CA PHE A 7 -2.80 -10.94 5.58
C PHE A 7 -1.49 -10.17 5.67
N GLN A 8 -0.65 -10.44 6.68
CA GLN A 8 0.69 -9.85 6.80
C GLN A 8 1.54 -10.13 5.55
N TRP A 9 1.61 -11.40 5.11
CA TRP A 9 2.37 -11.78 3.92
C TRP A 9 1.79 -11.16 2.66
N LEU A 10 0.46 -11.07 2.55
CA LEU A 10 -0.22 -10.38 1.45
C LEU A 10 0.18 -8.91 1.37
N PHE A 11 0.18 -8.18 2.50
CA PHE A 11 0.61 -6.77 2.54
C PHE A 11 2.08 -6.59 2.16
N PHE A 12 2.98 -7.47 2.64
CA PHE A 12 4.38 -7.42 2.24
C PHE A 12 4.59 -7.74 0.76
N LEU A 13 3.94 -8.77 0.24
CA LEU A 13 3.98 -9.09 -1.18
C LEU A 13 3.49 -7.91 -2.02
N LEU A 14 2.36 -7.30 -1.65
CA LEU A 14 1.84 -6.12 -2.34
C LEU A 14 2.87 -4.99 -2.35
N ALA A 15 3.50 -4.70 -1.20
CA ALA A 15 4.51 -3.66 -1.09
C ALA A 15 5.67 -3.89 -2.07
N PHE A 16 6.22 -5.11 -2.10
CA PHE A 16 7.31 -5.46 -3.02
C PHE A 16 6.88 -5.42 -4.49
N VAL A 17 5.64 -5.81 -4.82
CA VAL A 17 5.10 -5.70 -6.19
C VAL A 17 5.05 -4.23 -6.62
N PHE A 18 4.55 -3.32 -5.78
CA PHE A 18 4.51 -1.89 -6.12
C PHE A 18 5.91 -1.29 -6.29
N LEU A 19 6.86 -1.68 -5.44
CA LEU A 19 8.24 -1.25 -5.57
C LEU A 19 8.89 -1.78 -6.86
N GLY A 20 8.64 -3.04 -7.20
CA GLY A 20 9.07 -3.64 -8.47
C GLY A 20 8.45 -2.95 -9.69
N LEU A 21 7.16 -2.60 -9.64
CA LEU A 21 6.48 -1.83 -10.69
C LEU A 21 7.12 -0.45 -10.87
N GLY A 22 7.49 0.23 -9.79
CA GLY A 22 8.20 1.52 -9.89
C GLY A 22 9.56 1.41 -10.56
N ILE A 23 10.34 0.39 -10.19
CA ILE A 23 11.62 0.12 -10.85
C ILE A 23 11.41 -0.25 -12.32
N TRP A 24 10.41 -1.08 -12.63
CA TRP A 24 10.08 -1.46 -13.99
C TRP A 24 9.70 -0.25 -14.85
N LEU A 25 8.82 0.64 -14.35
CA LEU A 25 8.42 1.87 -15.05
C LEU A 25 9.62 2.77 -15.30
N TRP A 26 10.50 2.91 -14.30
CA TRP A 26 11.72 3.69 -14.46
C TRP A 26 12.65 3.10 -15.53
N LEU A 27 12.83 1.78 -15.56
CA LEU A 27 13.62 1.07 -16.57
C LEU A 27 12.97 1.08 -17.96
N ALA A 28 11.64 1.14 -18.02
CA ALA A 28 10.88 1.27 -19.26
C ALA A 28 11.01 2.67 -19.89
N GLY A 29 11.67 3.62 -19.22
CA GLY A 29 11.83 4.99 -19.68
C GLY A 29 10.60 5.86 -19.46
N GLU A 30 9.65 5.40 -18.64
CA GLU A 30 8.50 6.22 -18.24
C GLU A 30 8.95 7.37 -17.34
N ASP A 31 8.31 8.52 -17.52
CA ASP A 31 8.65 9.72 -16.76
C ASP A 31 8.00 9.67 -15.37
N ILE A 32 8.67 9.00 -14.45
CA ILE A 32 8.26 8.83 -13.05
C ILE A 32 8.23 10.15 -12.25
N THR A 33 8.69 11.26 -12.83
CA THR A 33 8.58 12.59 -12.23
C THR A 33 7.20 13.20 -12.43
N LYS A 34 6.43 12.71 -13.42
CA LYS A 34 5.04 13.12 -13.64
C LYS A 34 4.15 12.72 -12.48
N ALA A 35 3.03 13.43 -12.37
CA ALA A 35 1.98 13.10 -11.42
C ALA A 35 1.57 11.61 -11.57
N ALA A 36 1.52 10.87 -10.47
CA ALA A 36 1.22 9.44 -10.48
C ALA A 36 -0.14 9.15 -11.13
N GLY A 37 -1.10 10.05 -10.95
CA GLY A 37 -2.41 9.97 -11.60
C GLY A 37 -2.32 10.09 -13.11
N ALA A 38 -1.46 10.96 -13.64
CA ALA A 38 -1.25 11.10 -15.07
C ALA A 38 -0.55 9.86 -15.66
N LEU A 39 0.43 9.31 -14.94
CA LEU A 39 1.13 8.09 -15.33
C LEU A 39 0.21 6.86 -15.27
N TRP A 40 -0.64 6.75 -14.25
CA TRP A 40 -1.66 5.70 -14.21
C TRP A 40 -2.69 5.88 -15.33
N TYR A 41 -3.15 7.11 -15.57
CA TYR A 41 -4.07 7.40 -16.67
C TYR A 41 -3.50 7.00 -18.04
N SER A 42 -2.21 7.23 -18.29
CA SER A 42 -1.55 6.82 -19.54
C SER A 42 -1.35 5.31 -19.67
N LEU A 43 -1.19 4.60 -18.55
CA LEU A 43 -1.05 3.15 -18.54
C LEU A 43 -2.40 2.46 -18.77
N ASP A 44 -3.42 2.82 -17.98
CA ASP A 44 -4.78 2.32 -18.15
C ASP A 44 -5.81 3.20 -17.44
N VAL A 45 -6.61 3.89 -18.24
CA VAL A 45 -7.73 4.73 -17.79
C VAL A 45 -8.84 3.93 -17.10
N SER A 46 -9.06 2.68 -17.54
CA SER A 46 -10.21 1.89 -17.11
C SER A 46 -10.02 1.44 -15.67
N SER A 47 -8.81 1.00 -15.30
CA SER A 47 -8.48 0.66 -13.92
C SER A 47 -8.56 1.86 -12.97
N LEU A 48 -8.13 3.06 -13.39
CA LEU A 48 -8.23 4.27 -12.56
C LEU A 48 -9.69 4.63 -12.26
N ASN A 49 -10.55 4.62 -13.29
CA ASN A 49 -11.98 4.89 -13.13
C ASN A 49 -12.66 3.80 -12.28
N LEU A 50 -12.30 2.53 -12.47
CA LEU A 50 -12.82 1.44 -11.66
C LEU A 50 -12.43 1.61 -10.19
N ALA A 51 -11.16 1.92 -9.90
CA ALA A 51 -10.69 2.18 -8.54
C ALA A 51 -11.48 3.32 -7.88
N GLN A 52 -11.69 4.42 -8.62
CA GLN A 52 -12.52 5.53 -8.15
C GLN A 52 -13.95 5.09 -7.84
N VAL A 53 -14.62 4.39 -8.76
CA VAL A 53 -16.01 3.94 -8.57
C VAL A 53 -16.11 2.97 -7.39
N VAL A 54 -15.18 2.03 -7.23
CA VAL A 54 -15.18 1.10 -6.10
C VAL A 54 -15.05 1.86 -4.78
N ILE A 55 -14.13 2.82 -4.68
CA ILE A 55 -13.91 3.53 -3.43
C ILE A 55 -15.04 4.50 -3.11
N GLN A 56 -15.45 5.32 -4.08
CA GLN A 56 -16.48 6.33 -3.87
C GLN A 56 -17.87 5.71 -3.75
N ARG A 57 -18.21 4.71 -4.58
CA ARG A 57 -19.56 4.15 -4.67
C ARG A 57 -19.75 2.83 -3.91
N HIS A 58 -18.78 1.92 -3.96
CA HIS A 58 -18.95 0.62 -3.31
C HIS A 58 -18.58 0.68 -1.82
N LEU A 59 -17.46 1.30 -1.49
CA LEU A 59 -17.04 1.50 -0.10
C LEU A 59 -17.74 2.69 0.58
N HIS A 60 -18.45 3.53 -0.20
CA HIS A 60 -19.09 4.75 0.29
C HIS A 60 -18.12 5.70 1.00
N LEU A 61 -16.87 5.77 0.52
CA LEU A 61 -15.81 6.61 1.08
C LEU A 61 -15.36 7.69 0.08
N PRO A 62 -16.26 8.60 -0.38
CA PRO A 62 -15.89 9.62 -1.35
C PRO A 62 -14.82 10.57 -0.81
N ALA A 63 -14.96 11.00 0.45
CA ALA A 63 -14.01 11.87 1.11
C ALA A 63 -12.59 11.26 1.22
N PHE A 64 -12.47 9.93 1.26
CA PHE A 64 -11.17 9.27 1.29
C PHE A 64 -10.48 9.34 -0.08
N TRP A 65 -11.23 9.16 -1.17
CA TRP A 65 -10.70 9.33 -2.51
C TRP A 65 -10.21 10.77 -2.73
N ASP A 66 -11.08 11.74 -2.46
CA ASP A 66 -10.82 13.13 -2.80
C ASP A 66 -9.81 13.81 -1.87
N ASN A 67 -9.78 13.48 -0.57
CA ASN A 67 -8.90 14.16 0.40
C ASN A 67 -7.62 13.37 0.73
N ALA A 68 -7.57 12.06 0.47
CA ALA A 68 -6.37 11.28 0.73
C ALA A 68 -5.74 10.79 -0.57
N ILE A 69 -6.47 10.03 -1.38
CA ILE A 69 -5.89 9.37 -2.56
C ILE A 69 -5.49 10.39 -3.62
N VAL A 70 -6.35 11.34 -3.98
CA VAL A 70 -6.03 12.35 -5.00
C VAL A 70 -4.83 13.21 -4.62
N PRO A 71 -4.81 13.92 -3.48
CA PRO A 71 -3.72 14.85 -3.16
C PRO A 71 -2.41 14.17 -2.73
N TYR A 72 -2.48 13.03 -2.00
CA TYR A 72 -1.27 12.37 -1.50
C TYR A 72 -0.74 11.28 -2.43
N LEU A 73 -1.56 10.72 -3.31
CA LEU A 73 -1.16 9.67 -4.24
C LEU A 73 -1.16 10.14 -5.70
N LEU A 74 -2.26 10.71 -6.22
CA LEU A 74 -2.34 11.00 -7.66
C LEU A 74 -1.64 12.29 -8.08
N GLN A 75 -1.68 13.34 -7.26
CA GLN A 75 -1.10 14.65 -7.59
C GLN A 75 0.41 14.73 -7.38
N ARG A 76 0.98 13.82 -6.58
CA ARG A 76 2.43 13.73 -6.35
C ARG A 76 3.14 13.02 -7.49
N ALA A 77 4.45 13.21 -7.58
CA ALA A 77 5.28 12.49 -8.52
C ALA A 77 5.14 10.97 -8.33
N ALA A 78 5.11 10.20 -9.42
CA ALA A 78 4.87 8.77 -9.39
C ALA A 78 5.83 8.02 -8.45
N TRP A 79 7.11 8.42 -8.44
CA TRP A 79 8.10 7.84 -7.54
C TRP A 79 7.78 8.08 -6.06
N GLU A 80 7.31 9.29 -5.69
CA GLU A 80 6.91 9.60 -4.31
C GLU A 80 5.71 8.75 -3.90
N SER A 81 4.71 8.67 -4.77
CA SER A 81 3.48 7.92 -4.53
C SER A 81 3.74 6.43 -4.32
N ILE A 82 4.66 5.86 -5.10
CA ILE A 82 5.09 4.46 -4.95
C ILE A 82 5.80 4.25 -3.60
N LEU A 83 6.66 5.18 -3.18
CA LEU A 83 7.32 5.09 -1.87
C LEU A 83 6.32 5.21 -0.72
N TRP A 84 5.37 6.15 -0.79
CA TRP A 84 4.33 6.29 0.23
C TRP A 84 3.45 5.04 0.32
N LEU A 85 3.06 4.45 -0.82
CA LEU A 85 2.35 3.18 -0.86
C LEU A 85 3.19 2.05 -0.23
N PHE A 86 4.46 1.94 -0.61
CA PHE A 86 5.37 0.93 -0.07
C PHE A 86 5.48 1.05 1.46
N ILE A 87 5.76 2.24 1.97
CA ILE A 87 5.89 2.51 3.41
C ILE A 87 4.56 2.23 4.11
N GLY A 88 3.43 2.69 3.57
CA GLY A 88 2.10 2.47 4.15
C GLY A 88 1.76 0.98 4.27
N LEU A 89 2.01 0.20 3.22
CA LEU A 89 1.79 -1.25 3.21
C LEU A 89 2.73 -1.97 4.18
N MET A 90 4.01 -1.57 4.25
CA MET A 90 4.99 -2.08 5.21
C MET A 90 4.56 -1.81 6.65
N LEU A 91 4.12 -0.60 6.96
CA LEU A 91 3.66 -0.22 8.30
C LEU A 91 2.40 -1.00 8.69
N MET A 92 1.44 -1.15 7.78
CA MET A 92 0.22 -1.93 8.02
C MET A 92 0.55 -3.41 8.31
N GLY A 93 1.42 -4.02 7.49
CA GLY A 93 1.90 -5.40 7.70
C GLY A 93 2.71 -5.55 8.99
N GLY A 94 3.55 -4.57 9.32
CA GLY A 94 4.32 -4.51 10.56
C GLY A 94 3.44 -4.39 11.81
N LEU A 95 2.44 -3.52 11.78
CA LEU A 95 1.51 -3.32 12.90
C LEU A 95 0.70 -4.59 13.18
N LEU A 96 0.20 -5.24 12.13
CA LEU A 96 -0.46 -6.55 12.23
C LEU A 96 0.46 -7.63 12.83
N SER A 97 1.77 -7.56 12.53
CA SER A 97 2.77 -8.46 13.11
C SER A 97 2.96 -8.25 14.61
N VAL A 98 2.93 -6.99 15.07
CA VAL A 98 3.07 -6.65 16.51
C VAL A 98 1.84 -7.10 17.28
N ILE A 99 0.64 -6.86 16.77
CA ILE A 99 -0.63 -7.29 17.40
C ILE A 99 -0.73 -8.82 17.46
N GLY A 100 -0.23 -9.51 16.42
CA GLY A 100 -0.19 -10.98 16.37
C GLY A 100 0.84 -11.62 17.32
N ARG A 101 1.84 -10.86 17.80
CA ARG A 101 2.80 -11.33 18.81
C ARG A 101 2.14 -11.25 20.18
N ARG A 102 1.40 -12.31 20.56
CA ARG A 102 1.04 -12.52 21.97
C ARG A 102 2.32 -12.39 22.81
N PRO A 103 2.34 -11.57 23.87
CA PRO A 103 3.48 -11.53 24.76
C PRO A 103 3.67 -12.94 25.31
N LYS A 104 4.77 -13.60 24.92
CA LYS A 104 5.25 -14.79 25.63
C LYS A 104 5.48 -14.31 27.05
N ARG A 105 4.50 -14.53 27.94
CA ARG A 105 4.71 -14.46 29.39
C ARG A 105 5.95 -15.32 29.62
N ARG A 106 7.08 -14.66 29.87
CA ARG A 106 8.24 -15.31 30.46
C ARG A 106 7.74 -15.74 31.84
N HIS A 107 7.19 -16.95 31.93
CA HIS A 107 7.12 -17.66 33.18
C HIS A 107 8.56 -18.01 33.52
N THR A 108 9.27 -17.05 34.12
CA THR A 108 10.45 -17.30 34.92
C THR A 108 9.95 -18.14 36.10
N PHE A 109 9.97 -19.46 35.91
CA PHE A 109 9.90 -20.40 37.01
C PHE A 109 11.32 -20.69 37.46
N ARG A 110 11.49 -20.79 38.78
CA ARG A 110 12.55 -21.52 39.51
C ARG A 110 13.83 -20.72 39.83
N SER A 111 14.40 -20.77 41.03
CA SER A 111 14.20 -21.63 42.22
C SER A 111 14.62 -20.89 43.48
N GLU A 112 14.02 -21.36 44.59
CA GLU A 112 14.45 -21.27 45.99
C GLU A 112 15.95 -21.38 46.22
#